data_AF-A0A924SN25-F1
#
_entry.id   AF-A0A924SN25-F1
#
_cell.length_a   1.000
_cell.length_b   1.000
_cell.length_c   1.000
_cell.angle_alpha   90.00
_cell.angle_beta   90.00
_cell.angle_gamma   90.00
#
_symmetry.space_group_name_H-M   'P 1'
#
loop_
_entity.id
_entity.type
_entity.pdbx_description
1 polymer ?
#
loop_
_entity_poly.entity_id
_entity_poly.type
_entity_poly.pdbx_seq_one_letter_code
_entity_poly.pdbx_strand_id
1 'polypeptide(L)'
;MKQEVSHSNKFRVMASLLISLTTCAVVLDACKKKEQVSVNYNPTYLQLAVPAGWPQPAINIFKNNPLTEEGFQLGRKLFYDGRLSKDGKYPCASCHQQVASFATYDHQLSHGYNDGHTYRNAPCLLNLAWMKELNWDGGSSDLETQPIAHITNANEMAETVDNVLKKLSIDSSYKRLFTAAFGDANFTGQRMLRALAQFTGSILAFNSKYDQVKRGEARFTQPEQEGYNTFKTKCNACHAEP
;
A
#
# COMPACT_ATOMS: atom_id res chain seq x y z
N MET A 1 -23.39 57.57 58.30
CA MET A 1 -23.56 56.23 57.70
C MET A 1 -23.51 56.29 56.16
N LYS A 2 -22.43 56.83 55.56
CA LYS A 2 -22.26 56.96 54.08
C LYS A 2 -20.79 56.95 53.61
N GLN A 3 -19.89 56.21 54.28
CA GLN A 3 -18.47 56.15 53.86
C GLN A 3 -17.89 54.74 53.59
N GLU A 4 -18.62 53.66 53.87
CA GLU A 4 -18.04 52.30 53.69
C GLU A 4 -18.25 51.67 52.30
N VAL A 5 -19.09 52.24 51.43
CA VAL A 5 -19.48 51.56 50.17
C VAL A 5 -18.45 51.77 49.02
N SER A 6 -17.56 52.76 49.12
CA SER A 6 -16.66 53.12 48.00
C SER A 6 -15.45 52.19 47.82
N HIS A 7 -14.95 51.56 48.88
CA HIS A 7 -13.76 50.70 48.81
C HIS A 7 -14.05 49.31 48.20
N SER A 8 -15.24 48.76 48.44
CA SER A 8 -15.66 47.45 47.91
C SER A 8 -15.70 47.42 46.38
N ASN A 9 -16.13 48.51 45.74
CA ASN A 9 -16.28 48.55 44.28
C ASN A 9 -14.94 48.62 43.54
N LYS A 10 -13.94 49.33 44.10
CA LYS A 10 -12.59 49.40 43.52
C LYS A 10 -11.89 48.04 43.54
N PHE A 11 -12.07 47.28 44.63
CA PHE A 11 -11.48 45.95 44.77
C PHE A 11 -12.09 44.94 43.79
N ARG A 12 -13.41 45.00 43.57
CA ARG A 12 -14.10 44.14 42.59
C ARG A 12 -13.68 44.46 41.16
N VAL A 13 -13.56 45.74 40.80
CA VAL A 13 -13.11 46.15 39.46
C VAL A 13 -11.65 45.74 39.19
N MET A 14 -10.75 45.89 40.17
CA MET A 14 -9.36 45.44 40.03
C MET A 14 -9.25 43.91 39.93
N ALA A 15 -10.03 43.16 40.72
CA ALA A 15 -10.08 41.70 40.63
C ALA A 15 -10.62 41.22 39.27
N SER A 16 -11.66 41.87 38.73
CA SER A 16 -12.18 41.56 37.39
C SER A 16 -11.19 41.87 36.27
N LEU A 17 -10.42 42.97 36.39
CA LEU A 17 -9.34 43.31 35.44
C LEU A 17 -8.19 42.29 35.49
N LEU A 18 -7.78 41.84 36.69
CA LEU A 18 -6.74 40.83 36.86
C LEU A 18 -7.16 39.44 36.33
N ILE A 19 -8.43 39.05 36.54
CA ILE A 19 -8.99 37.80 36.01
C ILE A 19 -9.13 37.87 34.49
N SER A 20 -9.50 39.03 33.93
CA SER A 20 -9.57 39.24 32.48
C SER A 20 -8.19 39.25 31.81
N LEU A 21 -7.17 39.83 32.43
CA LEU A 21 -5.80 39.79 31.90
C LEU A 21 -5.21 38.38 31.95
N THR A 22 -5.45 37.63 33.02
CA THR A 22 -4.94 36.25 33.16
C THR A 22 -5.63 35.28 32.22
N THR A 23 -6.95 35.41 32.00
CA THR A 23 -7.65 34.61 30.97
C THR A 23 -7.19 34.95 29.55
N CYS A 24 -6.90 36.22 29.24
CA CYS A 24 -6.36 36.59 27.93
C CYS A 24 -4.95 36.01 27.69
N ALA A 25 -4.09 35.97 28.72
CA ALA A 25 -2.76 35.37 28.62
C ALA A 25 -2.81 33.84 28.38
N VAL A 26 -3.76 33.13 29.01
CA VAL A 26 -3.94 31.67 28.82
C VAL A 26 -4.46 31.35 27.41
N VAL A 27 -5.33 32.19 26.85
CA VAL A 27 -5.83 32.02 25.47
C VAL A 27 -4.73 32.27 24.44
N LEU A 28 -3.80 33.21 24.71
CA LEU A 28 -2.66 33.46 23.83
C LEU A 28 -1.63 32.31 23.83
N ASP A 29 -1.43 31.64 24.97
CA ASP A 29 -0.52 30.47 25.05
C ASP A 29 -1.12 29.22 24.38
N ALA A 30 -2.46 29.11 24.33
CA ALA A 30 -3.18 28.09 23.58
C ALA A 30 -3.13 28.29 22.05
N CYS A 31 -2.73 29.49 21.59
CA CYS A 31 -2.52 29.82 20.18
C CYS A 31 -1.06 29.69 19.73
N LYS A 32 -0.21 28.94 20.45
CA LYS A 32 1.10 28.54 19.90
C LYS A 32 0.90 27.59 18.72
N LYS A 33 1.20 28.09 17.52
CA LYS A 33 1.33 27.33 16.27
C LYS A 33 2.11 26.04 16.55
N LYS A 34 1.49 24.87 16.31
CA LYS A 34 2.17 23.57 16.37
C LYS A 34 3.45 23.68 15.52
N GLU A 35 4.60 23.58 16.16
CA GLU A 35 5.88 23.38 15.48
C GLU A 35 5.70 22.19 14.54
N GLN A 36 5.79 22.45 13.24
CA GLN A 36 5.92 21.37 12.27
C GLN A 36 7.30 20.76 12.53
N VAL A 37 7.31 19.61 13.19
CA VAL A 37 8.50 18.77 13.30
C VAL A 37 8.96 18.53 11.87
N SER A 38 10.06 19.18 11.47
CA SER A 38 10.70 18.94 10.19
C SER A 38 11.28 17.53 10.24
N VAL A 39 10.49 16.56 9.79
CA VAL A 39 10.99 15.21 9.59
C VAL A 39 12.03 15.31 8.49
N ASN A 40 13.27 14.91 8.78
CA ASN A 40 14.30 14.79 7.76
C ASN A 40 13.93 13.61 6.84
N TYR A 41 13.16 13.91 5.79
CA TYR A 41 12.73 12.91 4.82
C TYR A 41 13.89 12.55 3.90
N ASN A 42 14.43 11.35 4.08
CA ASN A 42 15.51 10.81 3.28
C ASN A 42 15.26 9.30 3.07
N PRO A 43 14.37 8.92 2.13
CA PRO A 43 14.00 7.53 1.93
C PRO A 43 15.15 6.74 1.29
N THR A 44 15.17 5.44 1.55
CA THR A 44 16.15 4.52 0.98
C THR A 44 15.67 4.05 -0.38
N TYR A 45 16.21 4.62 -1.47
CA TYR A 45 15.85 4.22 -2.83
C TYR A 45 16.33 2.82 -3.17
N LEU A 46 15.45 2.03 -3.75
CA LEU A 46 15.73 0.70 -4.25
C LEU A 46 15.67 0.69 -5.79
N GLN A 47 16.35 -0.28 -6.39
CA GLN A 47 16.21 -0.57 -7.81
C GLN A 47 15.40 -1.86 -7.98
N LEU A 48 14.50 -1.86 -8.97
CA LEU A 48 13.85 -3.09 -9.39
C LEU A 48 14.92 -4.04 -9.94
N ALA A 49 15.05 -5.22 -9.34
CA ALA A 49 15.98 -6.23 -9.82
C ALA A 49 15.47 -6.81 -11.15
N VAL A 50 16.14 -6.47 -12.25
CA VAL A 50 15.92 -7.12 -13.55
C VAL A 50 16.88 -8.31 -13.66
N PRO A 51 16.38 -9.56 -13.66
CA PRO A 51 17.25 -10.73 -13.73
C PRO A 51 18.11 -10.73 -15.00
N ALA A 52 19.33 -11.27 -14.89
CA ALA A 52 20.22 -11.38 -16.04
C ALA A 52 19.56 -12.20 -17.18
N GLY A 53 19.56 -11.64 -18.39
CA GLY A 53 18.95 -12.26 -19.57
C GLY A 53 17.46 -11.96 -19.75
N TRP A 54 16.82 -11.24 -18.82
CA TRP A 54 15.43 -10.81 -18.98
C TRP A 54 15.34 -9.47 -19.72
N PRO A 55 14.23 -9.21 -20.43
CA PRO A 55 13.96 -7.92 -21.04
C PRO A 55 13.71 -6.88 -19.95
N GLN A 56 13.93 -5.63 -20.30
CA GLN A 56 13.43 -4.55 -19.46
C GLN A 56 11.88 -4.57 -19.44
N PRO A 57 11.25 -4.27 -18.29
CA PRO A 57 9.83 -4.00 -18.24
C PRO A 57 9.40 -3.03 -19.35
N ALA A 58 8.30 -3.35 -20.05
CA ALA A 58 7.79 -2.49 -21.12
C ALA A 58 7.35 -1.12 -20.60
N ILE A 59 6.94 -1.05 -19.33
CA ILE A 59 6.52 0.15 -18.63
C ILE A 59 7.33 0.26 -17.33
N ASN A 60 7.93 1.43 -17.07
CA ASN A 60 8.53 1.70 -15.78
C ASN A 60 7.45 2.13 -14.79
N ILE A 61 6.87 1.15 -14.08
CA ILE A 61 5.83 1.36 -13.06
C ILE A 61 6.30 2.23 -11.88
N PHE A 62 7.61 2.41 -11.69
CA PHE A 62 8.20 3.22 -10.62
C PHE A 62 8.64 4.62 -11.08
N LYS A 63 8.39 5.00 -12.35
CA LYS A 63 8.78 6.32 -12.88
C LYS A 63 8.21 7.49 -12.07
N ASN A 64 6.92 7.41 -11.72
CA ASN A 64 6.20 8.45 -10.96
C ASN A 64 5.92 8.04 -9.50
N ASN A 65 6.42 6.88 -9.10
CA ASN A 65 6.32 6.30 -7.76
C ASN A 65 7.63 5.54 -7.46
N PRO A 66 8.75 6.26 -7.21
CA PRO A 66 10.05 5.62 -7.02
C PRO A 66 10.00 4.55 -5.93
N LEU A 67 10.61 3.40 -6.21
CA LEU A 67 10.69 2.31 -5.25
C LEU A 67 11.62 2.70 -4.09
N THR A 68 11.11 2.58 -2.87
CA THR A 68 11.83 2.86 -1.63
C THR A 68 11.63 1.72 -0.65
N GLU A 69 12.58 1.48 0.25
CA GLU A 69 12.42 0.49 1.31
C GLU A 69 11.20 0.85 2.20
N GLU A 70 11.04 2.13 2.54
CA GLU A 70 9.96 2.60 3.40
C GLU A 70 8.58 2.44 2.74
N GLY A 71 8.48 2.76 1.45
CA GLY A 71 7.26 2.55 0.66
C GLY A 71 6.95 1.06 0.45
N PHE A 72 7.96 0.23 0.18
CA PHE A 72 7.82 -1.23 0.10
C PHE A 72 7.32 -1.82 1.42
N GLN A 73 7.90 -1.43 2.56
CA GLN A 73 7.49 -1.93 3.87
C GLN A 73 6.08 -1.49 4.26
N LEU A 74 5.70 -0.25 3.95
CA LEU A 74 4.32 0.23 4.13
C LEU A 74 3.35 -0.59 3.25
N GLY A 75 3.69 -0.80 1.98
CA GLY A 75 2.91 -1.61 1.05
C GLY A 75 2.73 -3.05 1.52
N ARG A 76 3.82 -3.67 1.98
CA ARG A 76 3.82 -5.01 2.56
C ARG A 76 2.89 -5.06 3.76
N LYS A 77 3.00 -4.10 4.69
CA LYS A 77 2.11 -4.08 5.87
C LYS A 77 0.65 -3.99 5.45
N LEU A 78 0.31 -3.09 4.51
CA LEU A 78 -1.05 -2.94 4.00
C LEU A 78 -1.56 -4.24 3.36
N PHE A 79 -0.75 -4.91 2.55
CA PHE A 79 -1.14 -6.14 1.85
C PHE A 79 -1.65 -7.26 2.78
N TYR A 80 -1.10 -7.36 3.99
CA TYR A 80 -1.51 -8.34 5.00
C TYR A 80 -2.47 -7.78 6.06
N ASP A 81 -2.91 -6.53 5.94
CA ASP A 81 -3.75 -5.88 6.96
C ASP A 81 -5.24 -6.03 6.65
N GLY A 82 -5.96 -6.75 7.52
CA GLY A 82 -7.38 -6.98 7.34
C GLY A 82 -8.22 -5.68 7.35
N ARG A 83 -7.71 -4.58 7.92
CA ARG A 83 -8.43 -3.29 8.00
C ARG A 83 -8.78 -2.67 6.65
N LEU A 84 -8.16 -3.11 5.56
CA LEU A 84 -8.58 -2.69 4.22
C LEU A 84 -9.96 -3.24 3.83
N SER A 85 -10.44 -4.30 4.49
CA SER A 85 -11.80 -4.82 4.34
C SER A 85 -12.76 -4.23 5.38
N LYS A 86 -14.06 -4.31 5.08
CA LYS A 86 -15.13 -3.76 5.90
C LYS A 86 -15.13 -4.30 7.32
N ASP A 87 -15.04 -5.63 7.47
CA ASP A 87 -15.08 -6.34 8.74
C ASP A 87 -13.71 -6.71 9.32
N GLY A 88 -12.62 -6.34 8.62
CA GLY A 88 -11.27 -6.60 9.11
C GLY A 88 -10.75 -8.01 8.84
N LYS A 89 -11.47 -8.85 8.09
CA LYS A 89 -11.14 -10.28 7.92
C LYS A 89 -10.46 -10.65 6.60
N TYR A 90 -10.57 -9.80 5.58
CA TYR A 90 -10.14 -10.12 4.21
C TYR A 90 -9.02 -9.17 3.75
N PRO A 91 -7.76 -9.37 4.17
CA PRO A 91 -6.61 -8.66 3.60
C PRO A 91 -6.35 -9.11 2.16
N CYS A 92 -5.54 -8.37 1.39
CA CYS A 92 -5.14 -8.80 0.04
C CYS A 92 -4.54 -10.22 0.05
N ALA A 93 -3.77 -10.53 1.09
CA ALA A 93 -3.12 -11.82 1.30
C ALA A 93 -4.07 -13.02 1.50
N SER A 94 -5.35 -12.83 1.83
CA SER A 94 -6.30 -13.96 1.96
C SER A 94 -6.62 -14.57 0.60
N CYS A 95 -6.68 -13.75 -0.45
CA CYS A 95 -6.89 -14.18 -1.83
C CYS A 95 -5.55 -14.42 -2.54
N HIS A 96 -4.55 -13.57 -2.30
CA HIS A 96 -3.23 -13.64 -2.91
C HIS A 96 -2.21 -14.28 -1.96
N GLN A 97 -2.29 -15.60 -1.82
CA GLN A 97 -1.61 -16.34 -0.77
C GLN A 97 -0.15 -16.60 -1.15
N GLN A 98 0.80 -16.09 -0.35
CA GLN A 98 2.24 -16.17 -0.64
C GLN A 98 2.73 -17.61 -0.87
N VAL A 99 2.23 -18.58 -0.10
CA VAL A 99 2.59 -20.00 -0.22
C VAL A 99 2.23 -20.59 -1.59
N ALA A 100 1.30 -19.96 -2.30
CA ALA A 100 0.85 -20.33 -3.63
C ALA A 100 1.21 -19.26 -4.66
N SER A 101 2.42 -18.69 -4.56
CA SER A 101 2.88 -17.67 -5.51
C SER A 101 1.96 -16.45 -5.57
N PHE A 102 1.36 -16.06 -4.44
CA PHE A 102 0.39 -14.97 -4.36
C PHE A 102 -0.86 -15.19 -5.24
N ALA A 103 -1.27 -16.43 -5.46
CA ALA A 103 -2.54 -16.82 -6.05
C ALA A 103 -3.46 -17.48 -5.01
N THR A 104 -4.73 -17.74 -5.36
CA THR A 104 -5.60 -18.65 -4.59
C THR A 104 -5.39 -20.08 -5.06
N TYR A 105 -5.07 -21.02 -4.16
CA TYR A 105 -4.82 -22.43 -4.52
C TYR A 105 -5.79 -23.44 -3.90
N ASP A 106 -6.38 -23.10 -2.77
CA ASP A 106 -7.18 -24.01 -1.95
C ASP A 106 -8.65 -24.11 -2.41
N HIS A 107 -9.11 -23.12 -3.18
CA HIS A 107 -10.46 -23.03 -3.71
C HIS A 107 -10.46 -22.51 -5.16
N GLN A 108 -11.53 -22.83 -5.90
CA GLN A 108 -11.72 -22.32 -7.26
C GLN A 108 -11.86 -20.79 -7.27
N LEU A 109 -12.59 -20.25 -6.29
CA LEU A 109 -12.86 -18.82 -6.11
C LEU A 109 -12.40 -18.41 -4.71
N SER A 110 -11.90 -17.19 -4.56
CA SER A 110 -11.49 -16.68 -3.26
C SER A 110 -12.70 -16.34 -2.40
N HIS A 111 -12.52 -16.44 -1.07
CA HIS A 111 -13.52 -15.98 -0.11
C HIS A 111 -13.35 -14.49 0.15
N GLY A 112 -14.46 -13.77 0.18
CA GLY A 112 -14.52 -12.36 0.51
C GLY A 112 -15.62 -12.05 1.53
N TYR A 113 -15.93 -10.77 1.67
CA TYR A 113 -16.83 -10.22 2.67
C TYR A 113 -18.15 -11.01 2.78
N ASN A 114 -18.58 -11.24 4.02
CA ASN A 114 -19.80 -11.99 4.35
C ASN A 114 -19.80 -13.43 3.80
N ASP A 115 -18.63 -14.07 3.82
CA ASP A 115 -18.39 -15.42 3.29
C ASP A 115 -18.83 -15.58 1.82
N GLY A 116 -18.84 -14.46 1.08
CA GLY A 116 -19.09 -14.41 -0.35
C GLY A 116 -17.93 -15.00 -1.13
N HIS A 117 -18.17 -15.32 -2.40
CA HIS A 117 -17.14 -15.76 -3.32
C HIS A 117 -16.87 -14.68 -4.36
N THR A 118 -15.61 -14.53 -4.74
CA THR A 118 -15.19 -13.72 -5.88
C THR A 118 -15.72 -14.28 -7.19
N TYR A 119 -15.83 -13.47 -8.24
CA TYR A 119 -16.32 -13.93 -9.54
C TYR A 119 -15.31 -14.74 -10.36
N ARG A 120 -14.02 -14.62 -10.04
CA ARG A 120 -12.91 -15.31 -10.71
C ARG A 120 -11.86 -15.73 -9.67
N ASN A 121 -11.04 -16.72 -10.01
CA ASN A 121 -9.87 -17.06 -9.21
C ASN A 121 -8.90 -15.88 -9.13
N ALA A 122 -8.31 -15.60 -7.97
CA ALA A 122 -7.31 -14.54 -7.85
C ALA A 122 -6.01 -14.92 -8.58
N PRO A 123 -5.59 -14.16 -9.62
CA PRO A 123 -4.38 -14.48 -10.36
C PRO A 123 -3.13 -14.30 -9.48
N CYS A 124 -2.05 -14.99 -9.87
CA CYS A 124 -0.71 -14.84 -9.32
C CYS A 124 -0.22 -13.38 -9.42
N LEU A 125 0.47 -12.88 -8.38
CA LEU A 125 1.06 -11.53 -8.34
C LEU A 125 2.58 -11.52 -8.57
N LEU A 126 3.17 -12.62 -9.04
CA LEU A 126 4.59 -12.65 -9.39
C LEU A 126 4.85 -11.84 -10.67
N ASN A 127 5.94 -11.09 -10.68
CA ASN A 127 6.51 -10.41 -11.85
C ASN A 127 5.57 -9.37 -12.51
N LEU A 128 4.67 -8.75 -11.74
CA LEU A 128 3.71 -7.75 -12.27
C LEU A 128 4.38 -6.57 -12.97
N ALA A 129 5.63 -6.24 -12.64
CA ALA A 129 6.38 -5.20 -13.36
C ALA A 129 6.52 -5.47 -14.86
N TRP A 130 6.46 -6.73 -15.32
CA TRP A 130 6.52 -7.08 -16.75
C TRP A 130 5.16 -7.20 -17.42
N MET A 131 4.06 -7.09 -16.67
CA MET A 131 2.71 -7.24 -17.19
C MET A 131 2.21 -5.92 -17.79
N LYS A 132 1.67 -5.99 -19.02
CA LYS A 132 1.04 -4.84 -19.69
C LYS A 132 -0.42 -4.64 -19.26
N GLU A 133 -1.07 -5.77 -18.97
CA GLU A 133 -2.48 -5.86 -18.64
C GLU A 133 -2.61 -6.70 -17.36
N LEU A 134 -3.50 -6.27 -16.48
CA LEU A 134 -3.79 -6.84 -15.19
C LEU A 134 -5.23 -7.37 -15.17
N ASN A 135 -5.51 -8.27 -14.23
CA ASN A 135 -6.73 -9.06 -14.15
C ASN A 135 -6.85 -10.06 -15.32
N TRP A 136 -7.77 -11.02 -15.18
CA TRP A 136 -7.99 -12.08 -16.18
C TRP A 136 -8.47 -11.58 -17.55
N ASP A 137 -9.11 -10.42 -17.60
CA ASP A 137 -9.67 -9.82 -18.82
C ASP A 137 -8.85 -8.64 -19.33
N GLY A 138 -7.70 -8.35 -18.71
CA GLY A 138 -6.86 -7.20 -19.05
C GLY A 138 -7.52 -5.84 -18.76
N GLY A 139 -8.57 -5.79 -17.94
CA GLY A 139 -9.36 -4.58 -17.70
C GLY A 139 -8.63 -3.45 -16.98
N SER A 140 -7.43 -3.69 -16.42
CA SER A 140 -6.58 -2.65 -15.85
C SER A 140 -5.17 -2.72 -16.45
N SER A 141 -4.56 -1.57 -16.71
CA SER A 141 -3.17 -1.44 -17.14
C SER A 141 -2.29 -0.69 -16.13
N ASP A 142 -2.87 -0.29 -14.99
CA ASP A 142 -2.18 0.47 -13.96
C ASP A 142 -2.20 -0.27 -12.62
N LEU A 143 -1.02 -0.67 -12.17
CA LEU A 143 -0.83 -1.37 -10.91
C LEU A 143 -1.16 -0.49 -9.70
N GLU A 144 -1.00 0.84 -9.80
CA GLU A 144 -1.27 1.76 -8.69
C GLU A 144 -2.77 1.80 -8.38
N THR A 145 -3.61 1.97 -9.40
CA THR A 145 -5.06 2.12 -9.21
C THR A 145 -5.84 0.81 -9.15
N GLN A 146 -5.27 -0.30 -9.64
CA GLN A 146 -5.95 -1.61 -9.68
C GLN A 146 -6.57 -2.07 -8.33
N PRO A 147 -5.93 -1.87 -7.16
CA PRO A 147 -6.50 -2.28 -5.88
C PRO A 147 -7.83 -1.62 -5.50
N ILE A 148 -8.19 -0.47 -6.11
CA ILE A 148 -9.44 0.24 -5.81
C ILE A 148 -10.65 -0.66 -6.10
N ALA A 149 -10.62 -1.39 -7.23
CA ALA A 149 -11.70 -2.26 -7.63
C ALA A 149 -11.96 -3.36 -6.59
N HIS A 150 -10.90 -3.93 -6.01
CA HIS A 150 -10.97 -5.02 -5.05
C HIS A 150 -11.38 -4.55 -3.65
N ILE A 151 -10.84 -3.40 -3.22
CA ILE A 151 -11.21 -2.75 -1.96
C ILE A 151 -12.71 -2.44 -1.94
N THR A 152 -13.26 -1.96 -3.08
CA THR A 152 -14.64 -1.49 -3.18
C THR A 152 -15.65 -2.56 -3.60
N ASN A 153 -15.20 -3.71 -4.11
CA ASN A 153 -16.09 -4.79 -4.52
C ASN A 153 -16.80 -5.41 -3.30
N ALA A 154 -18.14 -5.46 -3.38
CA ALA A 154 -19.02 -5.94 -2.32
C ALA A 154 -18.82 -7.43 -1.97
N ASN A 155 -18.29 -8.24 -2.89
CA ASN A 155 -18.01 -9.66 -2.68
C ASN A 155 -16.54 -9.93 -2.31
N GLU A 156 -15.71 -8.89 -2.24
CA GLU A 156 -14.30 -8.99 -1.87
C GLU A 156 -14.07 -8.31 -0.54
N MET A 157 -13.78 -7.01 -0.53
CA MET A 157 -13.42 -6.28 0.70
C MET A 157 -14.54 -5.36 1.19
N ALA A 158 -15.51 -5.04 0.33
CA ALA A 158 -16.74 -4.29 0.62
C ALA A 158 -16.53 -2.96 1.35
N GLU A 159 -15.41 -2.27 1.12
CA GLU A 159 -15.01 -1.07 1.85
C GLU A 159 -14.81 0.13 0.93
N THR A 160 -14.81 1.34 1.49
CA THR A 160 -14.43 2.57 0.78
C THR A 160 -13.00 2.97 1.13
N VAL A 161 -12.27 3.52 0.17
CA VAL A 161 -10.90 4.03 0.40
C VAL A 161 -10.88 5.03 1.56
N ASP A 162 -11.86 5.93 1.64
CA ASP A 162 -11.96 6.93 2.72
C ASP A 162 -12.09 6.28 4.11
N ASN A 163 -12.90 5.23 4.24
CA ASN A 163 -13.03 4.50 5.50
C ASN A 163 -11.76 3.72 5.86
N VAL A 164 -11.09 3.13 4.87
CA VAL A 164 -9.77 2.51 5.09
C VAL A 164 -8.82 3.55 5.67
N LEU A 165 -8.69 4.73 5.05
CA LEU A 165 -7.82 5.79 5.53
C LEU A 165 -8.17 6.23 6.97
N LYS A 166 -9.46 6.34 7.31
CA LYS A 166 -9.90 6.60 8.69
C LYS A 166 -9.42 5.51 9.65
N LYS A 167 -9.61 4.23 9.32
CA LYS A 167 -9.15 3.08 10.13
C LYS A 167 -7.63 3.11 10.33
N LEU A 168 -6.86 3.39 9.27
CA LEU A 168 -5.40 3.45 9.31
C LEU A 168 -4.89 4.64 10.14
N SER A 169 -5.56 5.79 10.05
CA SER A 169 -5.16 7.03 10.74
C SER A 169 -5.23 6.96 12.28
N ILE A 170 -6.03 6.04 12.82
CA ILE A 170 -6.13 5.80 14.27
C ILE A 170 -4.87 5.12 14.81
N ASP A 171 -4.21 4.32 13.98
CA ASP A 171 -3.03 3.53 14.37
C ASP A 171 -1.75 4.36 14.24
N SER A 172 -1.10 4.61 15.40
CA SER A 172 0.15 5.36 15.46
C SER A 172 1.29 4.73 14.65
N SER A 173 1.27 3.42 14.42
CA SER A 173 2.27 2.74 13.61
C SER A 173 2.19 3.16 12.14
N TYR A 174 0.97 3.31 11.60
CA TYR A 174 0.81 3.81 10.24
C TYR A 174 1.23 5.27 10.09
N LYS A 175 1.01 6.11 11.11
CA LYS A 175 1.50 7.51 11.07
C LYS A 175 3.01 7.55 10.84
N ARG A 176 3.76 6.69 11.54
CA ARG A 176 5.22 6.56 11.37
C ARG A 176 5.58 6.02 9.99
N LEU A 177 4.89 4.99 9.51
CA LEU A 177 5.17 4.38 8.20
C LEU A 177 4.87 5.32 7.03
N PHE A 178 3.75 6.04 7.05
CA PHE A 178 3.43 7.05 6.04
C PHE A 178 4.45 8.19 6.06
N THR A 179 4.86 8.63 7.26
CA THR A 179 5.90 9.65 7.42
C THR A 179 7.24 9.18 6.85
N ALA A 180 7.64 7.93 7.12
CA ALA A 180 8.87 7.36 6.58
C ALA A 180 8.81 7.22 5.05
N ALA A 181 7.68 6.77 4.50
CA ALA A 181 7.52 6.55 3.06
C ALA A 181 7.37 7.86 2.25
N PHE A 182 6.71 8.88 2.80
CA PHE A 182 6.28 10.07 2.05
C PHE A 182 6.65 11.41 2.67
N GLY A 183 7.40 11.41 3.77
CA GLY A 183 7.94 12.61 4.43
C GLY A 183 7.00 13.27 5.44
N ASP A 184 5.73 12.86 5.49
CA ASP A 184 4.76 13.36 6.45
C ASP A 184 3.64 12.33 6.72
N ALA A 185 2.84 12.57 7.77
CA ALA A 185 1.78 11.66 8.20
C ALA A 185 0.44 11.87 7.47
N ASN A 186 0.40 12.51 6.30
CA ASN A 186 -0.82 12.70 5.53
C ASN A 186 -1.26 11.37 4.89
N PHE A 187 -2.48 10.95 5.25
CA PHE A 187 -3.11 9.73 4.76
C PHE A 187 -3.97 10.06 3.55
N THR A 188 -3.48 9.71 2.36
CA THR A 188 -4.26 9.84 1.12
C THR A 188 -4.40 8.48 0.45
N GLY A 189 -5.49 8.32 -0.32
CA GLY A 189 -5.72 7.10 -1.10
C GLY A 189 -4.57 6.84 -2.06
N GLN A 190 -4.09 7.89 -2.74
CA GLN A 190 -2.93 7.79 -3.64
C GLN A 190 -1.68 7.26 -2.93
N ARG A 191 -1.35 7.74 -1.72
CA ARG A 191 -0.18 7.27 -0.98
C ARG A 191 -0.30 5.81 -0.54
N MET A 192 -1.50 5.41 -0.12
CA MET A 192 -1.80 4.00 0.19
C MET A 192 -1.61 3.11 -1.05
N LEU A 193 -2.18 3.51 -2.18
CA LEU A 193 -2.09 2.80 -3.46
C LEU A 193 -0.65 2.74 -4.00
N ARG A 194 0.11 3.83 -3.89
CA ARG A 194 1.54 3.87 -4.22
C ARG A 194 2.36 2.91 -3.40
N ALA A 195 2.12 2.83 -2.10
CA ALA A 195 2.81 1.88 -1.24
C ALA A 195 2.47 0.44 -1.63
N LEU A 196 1.18 0.13 -1.84
CA LEU A 196 0.75 -1.18 -2.33
C LEU A 196 1.45 -1.55 -3.65
N ALA A 197 1.50 -0.63 -4.62
CA ALA A 197 2.18 -0.85 -5.90
C ALA A 197 3.70 -1.04 -5.77
N GLN A 198 4.35 -0.34 -4.83
CA GLN A 198 5.76 -0.58 -4.50
C GLN A 198 5.99 -2.01 -4.01
N PHE A 199 5.11 -2.53 -3.16
CA PHE A 199 5.20 -3.91 -2.71
C PHE A 199 4.87 -4.92 -3.81
N THR A 200 3.67 -4.83 -4.41
CA THR A 200 3.19 -5.82 -5.40
C THR A 200 4.01 -5.82 -6.68
N GLY A 201 4.48 -4.65 -7.14
CA GLY A 201 5.36 -4.53 -8.30
C GLY A 201 6.77 -5.09 -8.07
N SER A 202 7.15 -5.32 -6.81
CA SER A 202 8.44 -5.87 -6.41
C SER A 202 8.39 -7.34 -6.02
N ILE A 203 7.24 -8.01 -6.16
CA ILE A 203 7.12 -9.46 -5.94
C ILE A 203 7.68 -10.17 -7.17
N LEU A 204 8.93 -10.61 -7.07
CA LEU A 204 9.65 -11.24 -8.17
C LEU A 204 9.87 -12.74 -7.96
N ALA A 205 9.76 -13.49 -9.04
CA ALA A 205 10.19 -14.88 -9.12
C ALA A 205 11.10 -15.06 -10.34
N PHE A 206 12.33 -15.43 -10.06
CA PHE A 206 13.40 -15.65 -11.04
C PHE A 206 14.31 -16.77 -10.55
N ASN A 207 15.27 -17.17 -11.39
CA ASN A 207 16.21 -18.26 -11.10
C ASN A 207 15.58 -19.66 -11.08
N SER A 208 14.48 -19.83 -11.82
CA SER A 208 13.98 -21.16 -12.18
C SER A 208 15.04 -21.95 -12.94
N LYS A 209 14.88 -23.28 -13.06
CA LYS A 209 15.75 -24.11 -13.90
C LYS A 209 15.77 -23.60 -15.35
N TYR A 210 14.63 -23.15 -15.87
CA TYR A 210 14.56 -22.51 -17.19
C TYR A 210 15.50 -21.30 -17.28
N ASP A 211 15.47 -20.40 -16.29
CA ASP A 211 16.35 -19.22 -16.29
C ASP A 211 17.84 -19.61 -16.25
N GLN A 212 18.19 -20.62 -15.44
CA GLN A 212 19.56 -21.14 -15.37
C GLN A 212 20.02 -21.73 -16.72
N VAL A 213 19.15 -22.45 -17.42
CA VAL A 213 19.45 -22.97 -18.77
C VAL A 213 19.66 -21.82 -19.75
N LYS A 214 18.84 -20.76 -19.68
CA LYS A 214 19.01 -19.57 -20.55
C LYS A 214 20.30 -18.80 -20.28
N ARG A 215 20.79 -18.83 -19.04
CA ARG A 215 22.12 -18.28 -18.69
C ARG A 215 23.27 -19.25 -18.94
N GLY A 216 23.02 -20.48 -19.40
CA GLY A 216 24.04 -21.49 -19.64
C GLY A 216 24.60 -22.16 -18.36
N GLU A 217 23.96 -21.94 -17.22
CA GLU A 217 24.35 -22.47 -15.90
C GLU A 217 23.82 -23.90 -15.67
N ALA A 218 22.77 -24.28 -16.39
CA ALA A 218 22.15 -25.59 -16.32
C ALA A 218 21.83 -26.14 -17.72
N ARG A 219 21.38 -27.39 -17.78
CA ARG A 219 20.83 -28.01 -18.99
C ARG A 219 19.48 -28.63 -18.68
N PHE A 220 18.59 -28.60 -19.66
CA PHE A 220 17.36 -29.38 -19.59
C PHE A 220 17.70 -30.88 -19.55
N THR A 221 16.92 -31.65 -18.78
CA THR A 221 16.84 -33.10 -18.99
C THR A 221 16.20 -33.38 -20.35
N GLN A 222 16.32 -34.59 -20.87
CA GLN A 222 15.70 -34.94 -22.15
C GLN A 222 14.18 -34.64 -22.16
N PRO A 223 13.38 -35.05 -21.15
CA PRO A 223 11.96 -34.72 -21.14
C PRO A 223 11.67 -33.21 -21.09
N GLU A 224 12.47 -32.44 -20.34
CA GLU A 224 12.32 -30.97 -20.28
C GLU A 224 12.63 -30.32 -21.63
N GLN A 225 13.64 -30.81 -22.35
CA GLN A 225 14.01 -30.29 -23.67
C GLN A 225 12.92 -30.61 -24.72
N GLU A 226 12.34 -31.81 -24.68
CA GLU A 226 11.23 -32.20 -25.54
C GLU A 226 9.98 -31.35 -25.26
N GLY A 227 9.66 -31.13 -23.97
CA GLY A 227 8.59 -30.23 -23.55
C GLY A 227 8.83 -28.78 -24.00
N TYR A 228 10.06 -28.30 -23.87
CA TYR A 228 10.44 -26.96 -24.31
C TYR A 228 10.30 -26.79 -25.84
N ASN A 229 10.71 -27.78 -26.63
CA ASN A 229 10.53 -27.75 -28.08
C ASN A 229 9.04 -27.72 -28.47
N THR A 230 8.20 -28.46 -27.75
CA THR A 230 6.74 -28.42 -27.94
C THR A 230 6.18 -27.04 -27.63
N PHE A 231 6.55 -26.46 -26.48
CA PHE A 231 6.16 -25.11 -26.10
C PHE A 231 6.54 -24.06 -27.17
N LYS A 232 7.77 -24.14 -27.70
CA LYS A 232 8.26 -23.23 -28.74
C LYS A 232 7.54 -23.33 -30.08
N THR A 233 6.91 -24.46 -30.37
CA THR A 233 6.22 -24.70 -31.65
C THR A 233 4.71 -24.52 -31.55
N LYS A 234 4.14 -24.65 -30.34
CA LYS A 234 2.68 -24.69 -30.14
C LYS A 234 2.13 -23.61 -29.21
N CYS A 235 2.93 -23.04 -28.32
CA CYS A 235 2.45 -22.21 -27.21
C CYS A 235 3.00 -20.77 -27.24
N ASN A 236 4.21 -20.59 -27.74
CA ASN A 236 4.95 -19.33 -27.60
C ASN A 236 4.37 -18.14 -28.39
N ALA A 237 3.39 -18.37 -29.28
CA ALA A 237 2.70 -17.30 -29.99
C ALA A 237 1.87 -16.42 -29.04
N CYS A 238 1.29 -17.01 -27.99
CA CYS A 238 0.54 -16.29 -26.95
C CYS A 238 1.29 -16.20 -25.62
N HIS A 239 2.08 -17.23 -25.28
CA HIS A 239 2.88 -17.28 -24.05
C HIS A 239 4.35 -17.05 -24.39
N ALA A 240 4.72 -15.79 -24.65
CA ALA A 240 6.11 -15.45 -24.94
C ALA A 240 7.00 -15.73 -23.72
N GLU A 241 8.19 -16.24 -23.98
CA GLU A 241 9.25 -16.27 -22.96
C GLU A 241 9.63 -14.83 -22.57
N PRO A 242 10.10 -14.62 -21.32
CA PRO A 242 10.72 -13.37 -20.94
C PRO A 242 11.85 -13.03 -21.92
#